data_AF-A0AAD8B3B9-F1
#
_entry.id   AF-A0AAD8B3B9-F1
#
_cell.length_a   1.000
_cell.length_b   1.000
_cell.length_c   1.000
_cell.angle_alpha   90.00
_cell.angle_beta   90.00
_cell.angle_gamma   90.00
#
_symmetry.space_group_name_H-M   'P 1'
#
loop_
_entity.id
_entity.type
_entity.pdbx_description
1 polymer ?
#
loop_
_entity_poly.entity_id
_entity_poly.type
_entity_poly.pdbx_seq_one_letter_code
_entity_poly.pdbx_strand_id
1 'polypeptide(L)'
;MASTCQGIEFVIDGKKSEVVKKNLVKIEKLFSVNIVLKDHFRLKQQYDGVKQWIHITGPVNDCNNAKNYIIALTSPEFYQSLKRMKNHPLLTPNQLDLIEQRAQTVLAFEDGSDNLKIYGTEFSVAVAQSL
;
A
#
# COMPACT_ATOMS: atom_id res chain seq x y z
N MET A 1 -3.58 -16.81 20.62
CA MET A 1 -4.69 -15.98 20.14
C MET A 1 -4.08 -14.75 19.49
N ALA A 2 -4.39 -14.44 18.23
CA ALA A 2 -3.85 -13.24 17.60
C ALA A 2 -4.45 -12.03 18.30
N SER A 3 -3.61 -11.18 18.88
CA SER A 3 -4.05 -9.89 19.42
C SER A 3 -4.66 -9.08 18.27
N THR A 4 -5.86 -8.55 18.48
CA THR A 4 -6.56 -7.68 17.52
C THR A 4 -6.16 -6.23 17.78
N CYS A 5 -5.92 -5.45 16.71
CA CYS A 5 -5.71 -4.03 16.86
C CYS A 5 -7.08 -3.38 17.12
N GLN A 6 -7.21 -2.57 18.17
CA GLN A 6 -8.46 -1.81 18.44
C GLN A 6 -8.71 -0.69 17.42
N GLY A 7 -7.88 -0.59 16.37
CA GLY A 7 -7.91 0.46 15.38
C GLY A 7 -6.56 1.13 15.24
N ILE A 8 -5.94 1.06 14.06
CA ILE A 8 -4.82 1.93 13.70
C ILE A 8 -5.38 3.11 12.89
N GLU A 9 -5.03 4.32 13.32
CA GLU A 9 -5.44 5.54 12.65
C GLU A 9 -4.25 6.30 12.10
N PHE A 10 -4.39 6.80 10.88
CA PHE A 10 -3.39 7.66 10.26
C PHE A 10 -4.03 8.52 9.17
N VAL A 11 -3.24 9.46 8.65
CA VAL A 11 -3.69 10.48 7.71
C VAL A 11 -2.96 10.31 6.38
N ILE A 12 -3.68 10.48 5.29
CA ILE A 12 -3.12 10.61 3.94
C ILE A 12 -3.52 11.95 3.30
N ASP A 13 -2.87 12.31 2.20
CA ASP A 13 -3.36 13.38 1.32
C ASP A 13 -4.73 12.98 0.74
N GLY A 14 -5.73 13.86 0.86
CA GLY A 14 -7.07 13.66 0.34
C GLY A 14 -7.11 13.47 -1.17
N LYS A 15 -6.14 14.01 -1.93
CA LYS A 15 -5.99 13.76 -3.38
C LYS A 15 -5.70 12.29 -3.70
N LYS A 16 -5.16 11.53 -2.73
CA LYS A 16 -4.82 10.10 -2.86
C LYS A 16 -5.94 9.17 -2.37
N SER A 17 -7.02 9.72 -1.79
CA SER A 17 -8.15 8.94 -1.27
C SER A 17 -8.76 8.02 -2.33
N GLU A 18 -8.92 8.50 -3.56
CA GLU A 18 -9.47 7.72 -4.68
C GLU A 18 -8.59 6.53 -5.07
N VAL A 19 -7.26 6.66 -4.93
CA VAL A 19 -6.33 5.55 -5.19
C VAL A 19 -6.50 4.46 -4.14
N VAL A 20 -6.68 4.83 -2.87
CA VAL A 20 -6.95 3.87 -1.79
C VAL A 20 -8.30 3.20 -2.00
N LYS A 21 -9.36 3.96 -2.31
CA LYS A 21 -10.70 3.41 -2.59
C LYS A 21 -10.68 2.36 -3.71
N LYS A 22 -9.97 2.64 -4.81
CA LYS A 22 -9.83 1.69 -5.93
C LYS A 22 -9.14 0.39 -5.54
N ASN A 23 -8.25 0.42 -4.54
CA ASN A 23 -7.49 -0.73 -4.09
C ASN A 23 -8.02 -1.36 -2.79
N LEU A 24 -9.14 -0.85 -2.25
CA LEU A 24 -9.62 -1.20 -0.91
C LEU A 24 -9.84 -2.70 -0.75
N VAL A 25 -10.58 -3.31 -1.68
CA VAL A 25 -10.85 -4.76 -1.69
C VAL A 25 -9.57 -5.58 -1.75
N LYS A 26 -8.57 -5.13 -2.53
CA LYS A 26 -7.27 -5.81 -2.63
C LYS A 26 -6.53 -5.76 -1.29
N ILE A 27 -6.44 -4.57 -0.69
CA ILE A 27 -5.70 -4.35 0.57
C ILE A 27 -6.35 -5.15 1.71
N GLU A 28 -7.68 -5.07 1.85
CA GLU A 28 -8.42 -5.83 2.86
C GLU A 28 -8.21 -7.34 2.71
N LYS A 29 -8.14 -7.85 1.47
CA LYS A 29 -7.86 -9.26 1.21
C LYS A 29 -6.41 -9.66 1.51
N LEU A 30 -5.44 -8.84 1.08
CA LEU A 30 -4.01 -9.11 1.30
C LEU A 30 -3.67 -9.20 2.79
N PHE A 31 -4.29 -8.35 3.62
CA PHE A 31 -3.96 -8.23 5.03
C PHE A 31 -5.10 -8.68 5.95
N SER A 32 -6.18 -9.29 5.47
CA SER A 32 -7.30 -9.73 6.33
C SER A 32 -7.78 -8.65 7.31
N VAL A 33 -7.88 -7.40 6.82
CA VAL A 33 -8.24 -6.21 7.61
C VAL A 33 -9.52 -5.58 7.08
N ASN A 34 -10.13 -4.70 7.87
CA ASN A 34 -11.17 -3.79 7.43
C ASN A 34 -10.67 -2.33 7.45
N ILE A 35 -10.95 -1.58 6.39
CA ILE A 35 -10.49 -0.22 6.19
C ILE A 35 -11.68 0.73 6.04
N VAL A 36 -11.72 1.75 6.88
CA VAL A 36 -12.71 2.84 6.82
C VAL A 36 -12.01 4.16 6.51
N LEU A 37 -12.42 4.80 5.43
CA LEU A 37 -12.05 6.18 5.12
C LEU A 37 -13.06 7.10 5.84
N LYS A 38 -12.59 7.86 6.82
CA LYS A 38 -13.42 8.79 7.62
C LYS A 38 -13.67 10.11 6.88
N ASP A 39 -13.99 11.19 7.58
CA ASP A 39 -14.21 12.48 6.92
C ASP A 39 -12.90 13.17 6.48
N HIS A 40 -13.02 13.98 5.44
CA HIS A 40 -11.96 14.89 5.01
C HIS A 40 -11.85 16.06 5.98
N PHE A 41 -10.62 16.54 6.20
CA PHE A 41 -10.38 17.70 7.06
C PHE A 41 -9.28 18.59 6.51
N ARG A 42 -9.22 19.83 7.00
CA ARG A 42 -8.18 20.82 6.66
C ARG A 42 -7.41 21.21 7.91
N LEU A 43 -6.09 21.18 7.84
CA LEU A 43 -5.24 21.69 8.91
C LEU A 43 -5.20 23.23 8.83
N LYS A 44 -5.44 23.90 9.96
CA LYS A 44 -5.71 25.35 10.01
C LYS A 44 -4.49 26.24 9.75
N GLN A 45 -3.27 25.72 9.86
CA GLN A 45 -2.07 26.53 9.73
C GLN A 45 -0.96 25.75 9.03
N GLN A 46 -0.43 26.37 7.97
CA GLN A 46 0.75 25.98 7.20
C GLN A 46 0.58 24.75 6.28
N TYR A 47 0.51 25.09 4.99
CA TYR A 47 0.81 24.25 3.83
C TYR A 47 0.12 22.88 3.75
N ASP A 48 -0.80 22.83 2.80
CA ASP A 48 -0.95 21.73 1.85
C ASP A 48 -2.08 20.70 2.10
N GLY A 49 -3.16 20.92 1.33
CA GLY A 49 -4.10 19.87 0.95
C GLY A 49 -5.23 19.57 1.94
N VAL A 50 -6.38 19.20 1.38
CA VAL A 50 -7.40 18.45 2.12
C VAL A 50 -6.77 17.12 2.53
N LYS A 51 -6.87 16.73 3.81
CA LYS A 51 -6.38 15.45 4.32
C LYS A 51 -7.54 14.49 4.54
N GLN A 52 -7.24 13.20 4.60
CA GLN A 52 -8.21 12.12 4.76
C GLN A 52 -7.72 11.17 5.86
N TRP A 53 -8.58 10.92 6.85
CA TRP A 53 -8.33 9.93 7.90
C TRP A 53 -8.61 8.51 7.41
N ILE A 54 -7.74 7.58 7.77
CA ILE A 54 -7.91 6.14 7.54
C ILE A 54 -7.93 5.44 8.90
N HIS A 55 -8.87 4.54 9.07
CA HIS A 55 -8.99 3.67 10.24
C HIS A 55 -8.93 2.20 9.79
N ILE A 56 -8.02 1.42 10.37
CA ILE A 56 -7.82 0.00 10.04
C ILE A 56 -8.09 -0.85 11.27
N THR A 57 -8.89 -1.90 11.12
CA THR A 57 -9.15 -2.91 12.16
C THR A 57 -8.82 -4.32 11.66
N GLY A 58 -8.41 -5.22 12.55
CA GLY A 58 -7.99 -6.58 12.19
C GLY A 58 -6.93 -7.15 13.15
N PRO A 59 -6.22 -8.21 12.74
CA PRO A 59 -5.07 -8.74 13.47
C PRO A 59 -3.94 -7.70 13.58
N VAL A 60 -3.29 -7.56 14.75
CA VAL A 60 -2.30 -6.49 15.02
C VAL A 60 -1.20 -6.39 13.96
N ASN A 61 -0.60 -7.52 13.59
CA ASN A 61 0.48 -7.53 12.61
C ASN A 61 -0.02 -7.05 11.24
N ASP A 62 -1.22 -7.48 10.86
CA ASP A 62 -1.78 -7.16 9.57
C ASP A 62 -2.27 -5.72 9.47
N CYS A 63 -2.75 -5.13 10.57
CA CYS A 63 -3.08 -3.70 10.60
C CYS A 63 -1.86 -2.83 10.27
N ASN A 64 -0.68 -3.15 10.83
CA ASN A 64 0.56 -2.42 10.55
C ASN A 64 1.03 -2.65 9.11
N ASN A 65 0.96 -3.88 8.63
CA ASN A 65 1.34 -4.22 7.27
C ASN A 65 0.46 -3.49 6.24
N ALA A 66 -0.86 -3.46 6.47
CA ALA A 66 -1.81 -2.72 5.64
C ALA A 66 -1.55 -1.21 5.67
N LYS A 67 -1.26 -0.63 6.84
CA LYS A 67 -0.86 0.78 6.95
C LYS A 67 0.37 1.07 6.08
N ASN A 68 1.43 0.25 6.20
CA ASN A 68 2.67 0.45 5.42
C ASN A 68 2.41 0.34 3.91
N TYR A 69 1.60 -0.64 3.50
CA TYR A 69 1.19 -0.78 2.10
C TYR A 69 0.42 0.45 1.60
N ILE A 70 -0.50 1.01 2.40
CA ILE A 70 -1.24 2.22 2.01
C ILE A 70 -0.31 3.43 1.92
N ILE A 71 0.69 3.54 2.80
CA ILE A 71 1.72 4.58 2.69
C ILE A 71 2.51 4.40 1.39
N ALA A 72 2.96 3.19 1.07
CA ALA A 72 3.63 2.88 -0.19
C ALA A 72 2.77 3.24 -1.42
N LEU A 73 1.46 3.06 -1.34
CA LEU A 73 0.52 3.39 -2.40
C LEU A 73 0.31 4.91 -2.59
N THR A 74 0.32 5.66 -1.49
CA THR A 74 -0.12 7.06 -1.49
C THR A 74 1.02 8.06 -1.44
N SER A 75 2.12 7.72 -0.79
CA SER A 75 3.30 8.56 -0.57
C SER A 75 4.55 7.68 -0.39
N PRO A 76 4.97 6.95 -1.44
CA PRO A 76 6.17 6.12 -1.36
C PRO A 76 7.42 6.96 -1.15
N GLU A 77 8.32 6.48 -0.29
CA GLU A 77 9.63 7.10 -0.05
C GLU A 77 10.61 6.77 -1.17
N PHE A 78 10.50 5.57 -1.73
CA PHE A 78 11.39 5.04 -2.75
C PHE A 78 10.62 4.24 -3.80
N TYR A 79 11.17 4.18 -5.01
CA TYR A 79 10.71 3.26 -6.03
C TYR A 79 11.87 2.72 -6.86
N GLN A 80 11.73 1.48 -7.31
CA GLN A 80 12.67 0.84 -8.23
C GLN A 80 11.94 0.29 -9.45
N SER A 81 12.57 0.40 -10.62
CA SER A 81 12.04 -0.16 -11.87
C SER A 81 12.84 -1.39 -12.27
N LEU A 82 12.14 -2.50 -12.45
CA LEU A 82 12.67 -3.74 -13.01
C LEU A 82 12.27 -3.84 -14.48
N LYS A 83 13.24 -4.05 -15.36
CA LYS A 83 13.03 -4.01 -16.81
C LYS A 83 12.51 -5.35 -17.32
N ARG A 84 11.61 -5.31 -18.32
CA ARG A 84 11.13 -6.50 -19.07
C ARG A 84 10.53 -7.60 -18.18
N MET A 85 9.73 -7.20 -17.20
CA MET A 85 9.08 -8.11 -16.26
C MET A 85 7.67 -8.54 -16.72
N LYS A 86 7.08 -7.84 -17.69
CA LYS A 86 5.78 -8.21 -18.24
C LYS A 86 5.86 -9.60 -18.86
N ASN A 87 4.92 -10.47 -18.46
CA ASN A 87 4.87 -11.89 -18.84
C ASN A 87 6.06 -12.74 -18.33
N HIS A 88 6.83 -12.27 -17.35
CA HIS A 88 7.86 -13.11 -16.74
C HIS A 88 7.22 -14.35 -16.11
N PRO A 89 7.68 -15.57 -16.42
CA PRO A 89 6.98 -16.81 -16.07
C PRO A 89 6.87 -17.05 -14.55
N LEU A 90 7.75 -16.43 -13.76
CA LEU A 90 7.71 -16.52 -12.29
C LEU A 90 6.78 -15.47 -11.65
N LEU A 91 6.37 -14.43 -12.38
CA LEU A 91 5.50 -13.37 -11.86
C LEU A 91 4.02 -13.67 -12.16
N THR A 92 3.51 -14.74 -11.56
CA THR A 92 2.06 -15.02 -11.58
C THR A 92 1.30 -14.05 -10.67
N PRO A 93 -0.01 -13.81 -10.88
CA PRO A 93 -0.80 -12.94 -10.00
C PRO A 93 -0.68 -13.30 -8.51
N ASN A 94 -0.68 -14.60 -8.18
CA ASN A 94 -0.52 -15.07 -6.80
C ASN A 94 0.87 -14.75 -6.23
N GLN A 95 1.93 -14.77 -7.05
CA GLN A 95 3.27 -14.41 -6.61
C GLN A 95 3.40 -12.90 -6.41
N LEU A 96 2.78 -12.10 -7.27
CA LEU A 96 2.73 -10.65 -7.09
C LEU A 96 2.03 -10.27 -5.79
N ASP A 97 0.86 -10.85 -5.52
CA ASP A 97 0.13 -10.64 -4.26
C ASP A 97 0.96 -11.07 -3.04
N LEU A 98 1.70 -12.18 -3.13
CA LEU A 98 2.57 -12.66 -2.06
C LEU A 98 3.76 -11.72 -1.81
N ILE A 99 4.39 -11.21 -2.88
CA ILE A 99 5.48 -10.23 -2.77
C ILE A 99 4.95 -8.96 -2.12
N GLU A 100 3.82 -8.43 -2.60
CA GLU A 100 3.19 -7.24 -2.03
C GLU A 100 2.85 -7.41 -0.55
N GLN A 101 2.29 -8.57 -0.17
CA GLN A 101 1.93 -8.87 1.21
C GLN A 101 3.16 -8.95 2.12
N ARG A 102 4.21 -9.66 1.69
CA ARG A 102 5.41 -9.90 2.50
C ARG A 102 6.30 -8.67 2.61
N ALA A 103 6.51 -7.97 1.50
CA ALA A 103 7.38 -6.82 1.43
C ALA A 103 6.67 -5.50 1.78
N GLN A 104 5.33 -5.50 1.85
CA GLN A 104 4.50 -4.32 2.10
C GLN A 104 4.72 -3.23 1.03
N THR A 105 4.94 -3.66 -0.20
CA THR A 105 5.19 -2.81 -1.37
C THR A 105 4.00 -2.81 -2.31
N VAL A 106 3.88 -1.77 -3.13
CA VAL A 106 2.96 -1.77 -4.28
C VAL A 106 3.72 -2.16 -5.53
N LEU A 107 3.19 -3.13 -6.28
CA LEU A 107 3.70 -3.53 -7.58
C LEU A 107 2.78 -2.98 -8.68
N ALA A 108 3.33 -2.22 -9.62
CA ALA A 108 2.56 -1.73 -10.76
C ALA A 108 3.39 -1.77 -12.05
N PHE A 109 2.79 -2.29 -13.11
CA PHE A 109 3.38 -2.19 -14.44
C PHE A 109 3.24 -0.76 -14.96
N GLU A 110 4.29 -0.25 -15.60
CA GLU A 110 4.23 1.05 -16.25
C GLU A 110 3.35 1.00 -17.51
N ASP A 111 2.48 1.99 -17.66
CA ASP A 111 1.63 2.10 -18.85
C ASP A 111 2.48 2.14 -20.14
N GLY A 112 2.13 1.27 -21.09
CA GLY A 112 2.85 1.18 -22.37
C GLY A 112 4.26 0.57 -22.28
N SER A 113 4.64 0.01 -21.13
CA SER A 113 5.98 -0.55 -20.87
C SER A 113 5.89 -1.98 -20.33
N ASP A 114 7.00 -2.71 -20.47
CA ASP A 114 7.15 -4.04 -19.90
C ASP A 114 7.81 -4.01 -18.51
N ASN A 115 8.04 -2.82 -17.98
CA ASN A 115 8.72 -2.64 -16.69
C ASN A 115 7.74 -2.77 -15.53
N LEU A 116 8.22 -3.39 -14.46
CA LEU A 116 7.53 -3.44 -13.17
C LEU A 116 8.15 -2.40 -12.25
N LYS A 117 7.31 -1.51 -11.70
CA LYS A 117 7.71 -0.61 -10.63
C LYS A 117 7.29 -1.17 -9.27
N ILE A 118 8.22 -1.08 -8.33
CA ILE A 118 8.04 -1.44 -6.93
C ILE A 118 8.09 -0.16 -6.12
N TYR A 119 7.05 0.13 -5.35
CA TYR A 119 6.96 1.32 -4.51
C TYR A 119 6.90 0.95 -3.03
N GLY A 120 7.58 1.72 -2.18
CA GLY A 120 7.57 1.51 -0.73
C GLY A 120 8.63 2.33 -0.01
N THR A 121 9.05 1.84 1.15
CA THR A 121 10.32 2.27 1.78
C THR A 121 11.49 1.64 1.02
N GLU A 122 12.69 2.19 1.16
CA GLU A 122 13.90 1.59 0.57
C GLU A 122 14.08 0.13 1.01
N PHE A 123 13.85 -0.16 2.30
CA PHE A 123 13.90 -1.52 2.84
C PHE A 123 12.84 -2.43 2.23
N SER A 124 11.57 -1.99 2.18
CA SER A 124 10.47 -2.76 1.60
C SER A 124 10.75 -3.10 0.13
N VAL A 125 11.28 -2.16 -0.64
CA VAL A 125 11.64 -2.39 -2.05
C VAL A 125 12.77 -3.41 -2.16
N ALA A 126 13.81 -3.31 -1.34
CA ALA A 126 14.91 -4.29 -1.33
C ALA A 126 14.43 -5.71 -0.97
N VAL A 127 13.51 -5.83 -0.01
CA VAL A 127 12.87 -7.11 0.34
C VAL A 127 12.08 -7.65 -0.84
N ALA A 128 11.27 -6.83 -1.51
CA ALA A 128 10.49 -7.25 -2.67
C ALA A 128 11.37 -7.74 -3.84
N GLN A 129 12.54 -7.14 -4.04
CA GLN A 129 13.49 -7.58 -5.07
C GLN A 129 14.21 -8.89 -4.75
N SER A 130 14.24 -9.26 -3.46
CA SER A 130 14.90 -10.48 -2.99
C SER A 130 13.96 -11.70 -2.97
N LEU A 131 12.66 -11.48 -3.12
CA LEU A 131 11.62 -12.50 -3.22
C LEU A 131 11.39 -12.92 -4.69
#